data_AF-A0A973JVL3-F1
#
_entry.id   AF-A0A973JVL3-F1
#
_cell.length_a   1.000
_cell.length_b   1.000
_cell.length_c   1.000
_cell.angle_alpha   90.00
_cell.angle_beta   90.00
_cell.angle_gamma   90.00
#
_symmetry.space_group_name_H-M   'P 1'
#
loop_
_entity.id
_entity.type
_entity.pdbx_description
1 polymer ?
#
loop_
_entity_poly.entity_id
_entity_poly.type
_entity_poly.pdbx_seq_one_letter_code
_entity_poly.pdbx_strand_id
1 'polypeptide(L)'
;MNCFYYIIGVRPDKTIDLIDSNVKLKQFIGHIDNIEEAFLISKINGYSVDRDSIIGGGYRERKNDYLLYLLDYSSIPVTYKSVRAILTKNGDFKVIDKTIYKQTNEYIID
;
A
#
# COMPACT_ATOMS: atom_id res chain seq x y z
N MET A 1 -23.79 -4.73 8.26
CA MET A 1 -23.08 -4.61 9.55
C MET A 1 -21.93 -3.64 9.30
N ASN A 2 -22.02 -2.39 9.75
CA ASN A 2 -21.00 -1.39 9.47
C ASN A 2 -19.80 -1.62 10.39
N CYS A 3 -18.70 -2.15 9.84
CA CYS A 3 -17.41 -2.11 10.52
C CYS A 3 -16.85 -0.70 10.40
N PHE A 4 -16.63 -0.04 11.53
CA PHE A 4 -15.92 1.23 11.59
C PHE A 4 -14.54 0.98 12.16
N TYR A 5 -13.52 1.15 11.33
CA TYR A 5 -12.12 1.17 11.75
C TYR A 5 -11.69 2.63 11.81
N TYR A 6 -11.15 3.05 12.94
CA TYR A 6 -10.59 4.38 13.12
C TYR A 6 -9.15 4.26 13.59
N ILE A 7 -8.30 5.16 13.13
CA ILE A 7 -6.92 5.30 13.60
C ILE A 7 -6.89 6.57 14.46
N ILE A 8 -6.34 6.45 15.67
CA ILE A 8 -6.14 7.58 16.59
C ILE A 8 -4.64 7.82 16.67
N GLY A 9 -4.22 9.03 16.31
CA GLY A 9 -2.86 9.51 16.50
C GLY A 9 -2.74 10.32 17.79
N VAL A 10 -1.59 10.27 18.43
CA VAL A 10 -1.23 11.16 19.53
C VAL A 10 -0.15 12.11 19.04
N ARG A 11 -0.43 13.41 19.05
CA ARG A 11 0.50 14.45 18.61
C ARG A 11 1.57 14.73 19.68
N PRO A 12 2.70 15.36 19.34
CA PRO A 12 3.75 15.71 20.30
C PRO A 12 3.25 16.58 21.48
N ASP A 13 2.22 17.39 21.27
CA ASP A 13 1.56 18.22 22.29
C ASP A 13 0.55 17.45 23.16
N LYS A 14 0.50 16.12 23.03
CA LYS A 14 -0.43 15.19 23.70
C LYS A 14 -1.90 15.35 23.30
N THR A 15 -2.20 16.08 22.24
CA THR A 15 -3.55 16.12 21.69
C THR A 15 -3.84 14.88 20.86
N ILE A 16 -5.11 14.47 20.87
CA ILE A 16 -5.62 13.34 20.09
C ILE A 16 -6.03 13.84 18.71
N ASP A 17 -5.59 13.13 17.67
CA ASP A 17 -6.01 13.38 16.29
C ASP A 17 -6.72 12.14 15.73
N LEU A 18 -7.90 12.35 15.16
CA LEU A 18 -8.63 11.30 14.48
C LEU A 18 -8.19 11.26 13.01
N ILE A 19 -7.57 10.14 12.63
CA ILE A 19 -7.09 9.88 11.28
C ILE A 19 -8.20 9.16 10.52
N ASP A 20 -9.05 9.96 9.89
CA ASP A 20 -10.28 9.56 9.20
C ASP A 20 -10.18 9.64 7.67
N SER A 21 -8.99 9.94 7.14
CA SER A 21 -8.76 10.06 5.71
C SER A 21 -7.34 9.65 5.32
N ASN A 22 -7.20 9.25 4.05
CA ASN A 22 -5.91 8.94 3.45
C ASN A 22 -4.91 10.11 3.52
N VAL A 23 -5.39 11.35 3.48
CA VAL A 23 -4.55 12.55 3.60
C VAL A 23 -3.99 12.67 5.01
N LYS A 24 -4.84 12.57 6.04
CA LYS A 24 -4.38 12.59 7.44
C LYS A 24 -3.45 11.42 7.75
N LEU A 25 -3.72 10.24 7.19
CA LEU A 25 -2.86 9.07 7.41
C LEU A 25 -1.46 9.28 6.82
N LYS A 26 -1.36 9.83 5.60
CA LYS A 26 -0.08 10.22 5.00
C LYS A 26 0.66 11.27 5.85
N GLN A 27 -0.06 12.28 6.36
CA GLN A 27 0.51 13.30 7.23
C GLN A 27 0.99 12.75 8.58
N PHE A 28 0.24 11.80 9.16
CA PHE A 28 0.59 11.14 10.41
C PHE A 28 1.85 10.29 10.28
N ILE A 29 1.97 9.53 9.18
CA ILE A 29 3.19 8.76 8.88
C ILE A 29 4.38 9.71 8.68
N GLY A 30 4.19 10.80 7.94
CA GLY A 30 5.24 11.81 7.72
C GLY A 30 6.38 11.25 6.88
N HIS A 31 7.55 11.04 7.50
CA HIS A 31 8.72 10.48 6.83
C HIS A 31 8.67 8.95 6.89
N ILE A 32 8.80 8.29 5.75
CA ILE A 32 8.71 6.83 5.64
C ILE A 32 10.08 6.24 5.94
N ASP A 33 10.31 5.76 7.14
CA ASP A 33 11.62 5.26 7.56
C ASP A 33 11.73 3.72 7.58
N ASN A 34 10.59 3.02 7.49
CA ASN A 34 10.52 1.57 7.51
C ASN A 34 9.61 1.02 6.39
N ILE A 35 9.60 -0.31 6.25
CA ILE A 35 8.87 -1.00 5.18
C ILE A 35 7.37 -1.08 5.48
N GLU A 36 6.98 -1.15 6.75
CA GLU A 36 5.60 -1.20 7.19
C GLU A 36 4.84 0.08 6.81
N GLU A 37 5.47 1.24 6.99
CA GLU A 37 4.96 2.54 6.54
C GLU A 37 4.87 2.59 5.02
N ALA A 38 5.89 2.09 4.30
CA ALA A 38 5.87 2.02 2.85
C ALA A 38 4.70 1.15 2.33
N PHE A 39 4.41 0.04 3.01
CA PHE A 39 3.27 -0.83 2.70
C PHE A 39 1.94 -0.16 3.02
N LEU A 40 1.86 0.61 4.11
CA LEU A 40 0.66 1.38 4.45
C LEU A 40 0.37 2.44 3.39
N ILE A 41 1.40 3.16 2.93
CA ILE A 41 1.27 4.11 1.83
C ILE A 41 0.87 3.41 0.53
N SER A 42 1.41 2.22 0.25
CA SER A 42 1.02 1.42 -0.91
C SER A 42 -0.46 1.05 -0.86
N LYS A 43 -0.97 0.67 0.31
CA LYS A 43 -2.39 0.37 0.55
C LYS A 43 -3.28 1.58 0.33
N ILE A 44 -2.87 2.76 0.78
CA ILE A 44 -3.56 4.03 0.52
C ILE A 44 -3.67 4.33 -0.99
N ASN A 45 -2.67 3.90 -1.78
CA ASN A 45 -2.67 4.04 -3.23
C ASN A 45 -3.36 2.88 -3.98
N GLY A 46 -4.05 1.98 -3.26
CA GLY A 46 -4.86 0.91 -3.85
C GLY A 46 -4.12 -0.40 -4.10
N TYR A 47 -2.89 -0.55 -3.61
CA TYR A 47 -2.07 -1.74 -3.83
C TYR A 47 -1.85 -2.52 -2.54
N SER A 48 -1.87 -3.85 -2.61
CA SER A 48 -1.55 -4.72 -1.48
C SER A 48 -0.16 -5.33 -1.61
N VAL A 49 0.25 -6.08 -0.60
CA VAL A 49 1.48 -6.86 -0.60
C VAL A 49 1.07 -8.32 -0.59
N ASP A 50 1.50 -9.08 -1.61
CA ASP A 50 1.38 -10.53 -1.64
C ASP A 50 2.53 -11.14 -0.83
N ARG A 51 2.26 -11.49 0.42
CA ARG A 51 3.28 -12.04 1.33
C ARG A 51 3.77 -13.42 0.90
N ASP A 52 3.03 -14.10 0.03
CA ASP A 52 3.34 -15.45 -0.42
C ASP A 52 4.12 -15.44 -1.75
N SER A 53 4.31 -14.26 -2.36
CA SER A 53 4.89 -14.13 -3.70
C SER A 53 5.80 -12.93 -3.86
N ILE A 54 7.09 -13.18 -4.16
CA ILE A 54 8.08 -12.10 -4.34
C ILE A 54 7.72 -11.14 -5.49
N ILE A 55 7.00 -11.61 -6.51
CA ILE A 55 6.57 -10.77 -7.64
C ILE A 55 5.41 -9.83 -7.27
N GLY A 56 4.70 -10.08 -6.16
CA GLY A 56 3.62 -9.22 -5.66
C GLY A 56 3.86 -8.65 -4.25
N GLY A 57 4.98 -8.99 -3.62
CA GLY A 57 5.33 -8.51 -2.27
C GLY A 57 6.82 -8.33 -1.99
N GLY A 58 7.66 -8.37 -3.02
CA GLY A 58 9.08 -8.05 -2.89
C GLY A 58 9.35 -6.55 -2.76
N TYR A 59 10.49 -6.19 -2.18
CA TYR A 59 10.94 -4.80 -2.13
C TYR A 59 12.46 -4.70 -2.11
N ARG A 60 12.95 -3.51 -2.43
CA ARG A 60 14.34 -3.10 -2.21
C ARG A 60 14.35 -1.68 -1.67
N GLU A 61 14.85 -1.54 -0.45
CA GLU A 61 15.15 -0.23 0.10
C GLU A 61 16.36 0.40 -0.59
N ARG A 62 16.26 1.69 -0.88
CA ARG A 62 17.34 2.52 -1.42
C ARG A 62 17.47 3.78 -0.56
N LYS A 63 18.54 4.54 -0.78
CA LYS A 63 18.88 5.72 0.04
C LYS A 63 17.70 6.71 0.21
N ASN A 64 16.95 6.97 -0.86
CA ASN A 64 15.94 8.03 -0.89
C ASN A 64 14.52 7.52 -1.13
N ASP A 65 14.35 6.22 -1.36
CA ASP A 65 13.08 5.63 -1.75
C ASP A 65 13.05 4.11 -1.53
N TYR A 66 11.91 3.50 -1.82
CA TYR A 66 11.73 2.08 -1.96
C TYR A 66 11.38 1.75 -3.41
N LEU A 67 12.00 0.71 -3.96
CA LEU A 67 11.48 -0.01 -5.11
C LEU A 67 10.58 -1.14 -4.61
N LEU A 68 9.32 -1.12 -4.99
CA LEU A 68 8.29 -2.01 -4.50
C LEU A 68 7.76 -2.90 -5.63
N TYR A 69 7.45 -4.14 -5.29
CA TYR A 69 6.68 -5.08 -6.09
C TYR A 69 5.41 -5.38 -5.29
N LEU A 70 4.27 -4.94 -5.80
CA LEU A 70 2.99 -4.92 -5.11
C LEU A 70 1.96 -5.75 -5.88
N LEU A 71 0.87 -6.08 -5.20
CA LEU A 71 -0.27 -6.78 -5.78
C LEU A 71 -1.39 -5.79 -6.13
N ASP A 72 -1.83 -5.86 -7.38
CA ASP A 72 -3.10 -5.33 -7.86
C ASP A 72 -3.99 -6.53 -8.24
N TYR A 73 -5.00 -6.77 -7.40
CA TYR A 73 -5.89 -7.91 -7.49
C TYR A 73 -7.25 -7.48 -8.05
N SER A 74 -7.77 -8.23 -9.00
CA SER A 74 -9.14 -8.11 -9.50
C SER A 74 -9.83 -9.45 -9.37
N SER A 75 -11.11 -9.46 -8.99
CA SER A 75 -11.92 -10.68 -8.85
C SER A 75 -12.72 -11.05 -10.09
N ILE A 76 -12.72 -10.21 -11.15
CA ILE A 76 -13.60 -10.35 -12.32
C ILE A 76 -12.82 -10.10 -13.63
N PRO A 77 -12.25 -11.13 -14.26
CA PRO A 77 -11.97 -12.44 -13.66
C PRO A 77 -10.83 -12.33 -12.64
N VAL A 78 -10.66 -13.36 -11.81
CA VAL A 78 -9.57 -13.43 -10.83
C VAL A 78 -8.22 -13.23 -11.53
N THR A 79 -7.59 -12.09 -11.26
CA THR A 79 -6.38 -11.61 -11.92
C THR A 79 -5.43 -11.03 -10.87
N TYR A 80 -4.18 -11.50 -10.90
CA TYR A 80 -3.10 -11.00 -10.07
C TYR A 80 -2.11 -10.26 -10.96
N LYS A 81 -1.93 -8.98 -10.68
CA LYS A 81 -0.96 -8.12 -11.35
C LYS A 81 0.16 -7.77 -10.38
N SER A 82 1.38 -8.01 -10.81
CA SER A 82 2.57 -7.43 -10.21
C SER A 82 2.62 -5.96 -10.59
N VAL A 83 2.77 -5.08 -9.61
CA VAL A 83 2.90 -3.64 -9.80
C VAL A 83 4.27 -3.22 -9.30
N ARG A 84 5.10 -2.72 -10.21
CA ARG A 84 6.39 -2.18 -9.84
C ARG A 84 6.24 -0.68 -9.59
N ALA A 85 6.61 -0.23 -8.40
CA ALA A 85 6.44 1.15 -8.00
C ALA A 85 7.67 1.70 -7.28
N ILE A 86 7.83 3.02 -7.33
CA ILE A 86 8.79 3.76 -6.52
C ILE A 86 8.00 4.55 -5.48
N LEU A 87 8.43 4.47 -4.23
CA LEU A 87 7.91 5.28 -3.14
C LEU A 87 9.05 6.06 -2.50
N THR A 88 9.06 7.38 -2.66
CA THR A 88 10.06 8.23 -2.00
C THR A 88 9.86 8.20 -0.48
N LYS A 89 10.93 8.44 0.28
CA LYS A 89 10.86 8.53 1.75
C LYS A 89 9.96 9.68 2.25
N ASN A 90 9.55 10.59 1.35
CA ASN A 90 8.61 11.69 1.63
C ASN A 90 7.15 11.37 1.23
N GLY A 91 6.87 10.18 0.69
CA GLY A 91 5.52 9.74 0.37
C GLY A 91 5.08 9.89 -1.09
N ASP A 92 5.96 10.30 -2.00
CA ASP A 92 5.63 10.35 -3.43
C ASP A 92 5.62 8.94 -4.02
N PHE A 93 4.44 8.52 -4.46
CA PHE A 93 4.22 7.18 -4.99
C PHE A 93 4.07 7.23 -6.52
N LYS A 94 4.89 6.46 -7.23
CA LYS A 94 4.86 6.37 -8.70
C LYS A 94 4.86 4.92 -9.17
N VAL A 95 3.83 4.54 -9.93
CA VAL A 95 3.83 3.26 -10.66
C VAL A 95 4.76 3.36 -11.86
N ILE A 96 5.64 2.37 -12.02
CA ILE A 96 6.50 2.20 -13.20
C ILE A 96 5.75 1.38 -14.24
N ASP A 97 5.30 0.18 -13.86
CA ASP A 97 4.57 -0.73 -14.74
C ASP A 97 3.70 -1.72 -13.95
N LYS A 98 2.85 -2.43 -14.70
CA LYS A 98 1.99 -3.51 -14.22
C LYS A 98 2.11 -4.71 -15.15
N THR A 99 2.17 -5.92 -14.60
CA THR A 99 2.23 -7.16 -15.39
C THR A 99 1.36 -8.23 -14.75
N ILE A 100 0.48 -8.85 -15.54
CA ILE A 100 -0.31 -10.00 -15.11
C ILE A 100 0.64 -11.20 -14.96
N TYR A 101 0.62 -11.85 -13.80
CA TYR A 101 1.39 -13.09 -13.59
C TYR A 101 0.50 -14.30 -13.30
N LYS A 102 -0.78 -14.07 -12.96
CA LYS A 102 -1.77 -15.12 -12.79
C LYS A 102 -3.14 -14.58 -13.20
N GLN A 103 -3.86 -15.35 -14.00
CA GLN A 103 -5.24 -15.08 -14.36
C GLN A 103 -5.98 -16.42 -14.43
N THR A 104 -7.20 -16.46 -13.89
CA THR A 104 -8.08 -17.63 -13.97
C THR A 104 -9.38 -17.24 -14.68
N ASN A 105 -10.26 -18.21 -14.94
CA ASN A 105 -11.61 -17.96 -15.45
C ASN A 105 -12.64 -17.88 -14.32
N GLU A 106 -12.19 -17.72 -13.07
CA GLU A 106 -13.05 -17.63 -11.89
C GLU A 106 -13.51 -16.18 -11.69
N TYR A 107 -14.71 -16.05 -11.12
CA TYR A 107 -15.34 -14.77 -10.80
C TYR A 107 -15.77 -14.81 -9.34
N ILE A 108 -15.20 -13.93 -8.51
CA ILE A 108 -15.51 -13.86 -7.08
C ILE A 108 -16.34 -12.59 -6.83
N ILE A 109 -17.54 -12.76 -6.28
CA ILE A 109 -18.46 -11.68 -5.92
C ILE A 109 -18.38 -11.51 -4.40
N ASP A 110 -17.85 -10.37 -3.96
CA ASP A 110 -17.76 -9.97 -2.53
C ASP A 110 -19.07 -9.35 -2.01
#